data_AF-A0A952DKQ2-F1
#
_entry.id   AF-A0A952DKQ2-F1
#
_cell.length_a   1.000
_cell.length_b   1.000
_cell.length_c   1.000
_cell.angle_alpha   90.00
_cell.angle_beta   90.00
_cell.angle_gamma   90.00
#
_symmetry.space_group_name_H-M   'P 1'
#
loop_
_entity.id
_entity.type
_entity.pdbx_description
1 polymer ?
#
loop_
_entity_poly.entity_id
_entity_poly.type
_entity_poly.pdbx_seq_one_letter_code
_entity_poly.pdbx_strand_id
1 'polypeptide(L)'
;MAYVITCGDEGVQINQGTRLGVVGAGFRVPHFSQIVKALKKELGKEIRIASSEENDWIKQSLDLNDWDQVNAMMEQHVEALADREGLLYAGMLPFTDPRQLKHDIKGHMVRPQGIHIATKISFTLAGGEQKYHLGCFVISAEWVSAVPRDVAEEAILTQVKFYRSLVKKPLQFTFEENGVLDEKLVAKNKAVIEDILKN
;
A
#
# COMPACT_ATOMS: atom_id res chain seq x y z
N MET A 1 3.25 10.81 -14.17
CA MET A 1 2.34 9.69 -13.84
C MET A 1 1.76 9.98 -12.46
N ALA A 2 0.47 9.77 -12.23
CA ALA A 2 -0.13 10.02 -10.92
C ALA A 2 0.11 8.82 -9.98
N TYR A 3 0.72 9.06 -8.81
CA TYR A 3 0.87 8.05 -7.77
C TYR A 3 -0.35 8.06 -6.85
N VAL A 4 -0.80 6.87 -6.44
CA VAL A 4 -1.91 6.70 -5.50
C VAL A 4 -1.55 5.70 -4.43
N ILE A 5 -1.57 6.12 -3.16
CA ILE A 5 -1.48 5.23 -2.01
C ILE A 5 -2.82 4.51 -1.86
N THR A 6 -2.78 3.19 -1.76
CA THR A 6 -3.96 2.35 -1.49
C THR A 6 -3.61 1.35 -0.40
N CYS A 7 -4.60 0.57 0.06
CA CYS A 7 -4.29 -0.67 0.77
C CYS A 7 -3.34 -1.53 -0.08
N GLY A 8 -2.38 -2.20 0.54
CA GLY A 8 -1.50 -3.18 -0.10
C GLY A 8 -2.14 -4.57 -0.28
N ASP A 9 -3.45 -4.69 -0.09
CA ASP A 9 -4.21 -5.94 -0.26
C ASP A 9 -4.11 -6.48 -1.70
N GLU A 10 -4.19 -7.80 -1.90
CA GLU A 10 -4.30 -8.31 -3.26
C GLU A 10 -5.64 -7.89 -3.89
N GLY A 11 -5.68 -7.82 -5.21
CA GLY A 11 -6.92 -7.48 -5.91
C GLY A 11 -7.22 -5.99 -5.99
N VAL A 12 -6.47 -5.11 -5.32
CA VAL A 12 -6.55 -3.67 -5.62
C VAL A 12 -5.89 -3.42 -6.99
N GLN A 13 -6.69 -3.12 -8.00
CA GLN A 13 -6.20 -2.82 -9.34
C GLN A 13 -6.40 -1.34 -9.67
N ILE A 14 -5.32 -0.67 -10.06
CA ILE A 14 -5.33 0.71 -10.55
C ILE A 14 -5.16 0.69 -12.08
N ASN A 15 -6.21 1.09 -12.79
CA ASN A 15 -6.23 1.17 -14.26
C ASN A 15 -5.68 2.51 -14.77
N GLN A 16 -5.75 3.57 -13.97
CA GLN A 16 -5.13 4.86 -14.25
C GLN A 16 -4.43 5.39 -13.01
N GLY A 17 -3.12 5.61 -13.14
CA GLY A 17 -2.21 5.92 -12.06
C GLY A 17 -1.27 4.75 -11.74
N THR A 18 -0.42 4.93 -10.74
CA THR A 18 0.52 3.91 -10.25
C THR A 18 0.30 3.72 -8.75
N ARG A 19 0.05 2.47 -8.38
CA ARG A 19 -0.28 2.09 -7.01
C ARG A 19 0.95 2.10 -6.12
N LEU A 20 0.84 2.74 -4.96
CA LEU A 20 1.75 2.62 -3.83
C LEU A 20 1.05 1.83 -2.73
N GLY A 21 1.45 0.57 -2.53
CA GLY A 21 0.78 -0.34 -1.60
C GLY A 21 1.22 -0.09 -0.16
N VAL A 22 0.30 0.31 0.72
CA VAL A 22 0.55 0.42 2.16
C VAL A 22 -0.64 -0.16 2.89
N VAL A 23 -0.44 -1.04 3.88
CA VAL A 23 -1.56 -1.63 4.62
C VAL A 23 -2.52 -0.55 5.16
N GLY A 24 -3.83 -0.75 5.00
CA GLY A 24 -4.84 0.24 5.42
C GLY A 24 -4.69 1.62 4.78
N ALA A 25 -4.02 1.72 3.62
CA ALA A 25 -3.61 2.97 2.99
C ALA A 25 -2.81 3.89 3.95
N GLY A 26 -2.12 3.32 4.94
CA GLY A 26 -1.33 4.06 5.92
C GLY A 26 -2.03 4.34 7.25
N PHE A 27 -3.32 4.01 7.40
CA PHE A 27 -4.02 4.17 8.67
C PHE A 27 -3.31 3.40 9.78
N ARG A 28 -2.91 4.07 10.86
CA ARG A 28 -2.18 3.46 12.01
C ARG A 28 -0.91 2.69 11.64
N VAL A 29 -0.36 2.88 10.45
CA VAL A 29 0.98 2.37 10.13
C VAL A 29 2.01 3.23 10.87
N PRO A 30 2.95 2.61 11.61
CA PRO A 30 4.00 3.36 12.30
C PRO A 30 4.75 4.27 11.34
N HIS A 31 5.04 5.50 11.80
CA HIS A 31 5.84 6.48 11.07
C HIS A 31 5.30 6.87 9.68
N PHE A 32 4.00 6.71 9.42
CA PHE A 32 3.43 6.97 8.10
C PHE A 32 3.71 8.38 7.56
N SER A 33 3.72 9.42 8.40
CA SER A 33 4.09 10.78 7.97
C SER A 33 5.53 10.87 7.43
N GLN A 34 6.46 10.11 8.01
CA GLN A 34 7.84 10.04 7.52
C GLN A 34 7.93 9.28 6.19
N ILE A 35 7.14 8.21 6.05
CA ILE A 35 6.97 7.46 4.78
C ILE A 35 6.46 8.40 3.69
N VAL A 36 5.37 9.14 3.94
CA VAL A 36 4.81 10.10 2.97
C VAL A 36 5.82 11.18 2.60
N LYS A 37 6.54 11.74 3.57
CA LYS A 37 7.57 12.75 3.31
C LYS A 37 8.69 12.21 2.42
N ALA A 38 9.13 10.97 2.66
CA ALA A 38 10.14 10.31 1.84
C ALA A 38 9.61 10.00 0.43
N LEU A 39 8.41 9.43 0.31
CA LEU A 39 7.75 9.19 -0.98
C LEU A 39 7.60 10.48 -1.80
N LYS A 40 7.17 11.58 -1.19
CA LYS A 40 7.03 12.88 -1.87
C LYS A 40 8.37 13.42 -2.38
N LYS A 41 9.47 13.09 -1.72
CA LYS A 41 10.82 13.49 -2.13
C LYS A 41 11.27 12.68 -3.35
N GLU A 42 11.04 11.37 -3.35
CA GLU A 42 11.51 10.47 -4.42
C GLU A 42 10.59 10.47 -5.65
N LEU A 43 9.28 10.59 -5.47
CA LEU A 43 8.27 10.42 -6.53
C LEU A 43 7.53 11.71 -6.91
N GLY A 44 7.76 12.80 -6.17
CA GLY A 44 7.12 14.10 -6.38
C GLY A 44 6.02 14.42 -5.37
N LYS A 45 5.69 15.72 -5.26
CA LYS A 45 4.88 16.25 -4.14
C LYS A 45 3.40 15.89 -4.19
N GLU A 46 2.85 15.61 -5.37
CA GLU A 46 1.42 15.36 -5.58
C GLU A 46 1.10 13.87 -5.58
N ILE A 47 1.00 13.30 -4.38
CA ILE A 47 0.59 11.91 -4.18
C ILE A 47 -0.89 11.89 -3.79
N ARG A 48 -1.65 11.02 -4.46
CA ARG A 48 -3.05 10.75 -4.14
C ARG A 48 -3.16 9.60 -3.15
N ILE A 49 -4.31 9.45 -2.52
CA ILE A 49 -4.61 8.33 -1.62
C ILE A 49 -6.06 7.90 -1.81
N ALA A 50 -6.31 6.60 -1.83
CA ALA A 50 -7.65 6.03 -2.00
C ALA A 50 -7.94 5.01 -0.90
N SER A 51 -9.18 5.01 -0.43
CA SER A 51 -9.72 3.91 0.38
C SER A 51 -10.05 2.72 -0.51
N SER A 52 -10.22 1.54 0.09
CA SER A 52 -10.69 0.35 -0.59
C SER A 52 -11.77 -0.33 0.25
N GLU A 53 -12.76 -0.91 -0.41
CA GLU A 53 -13.73 -1.78 0.26
C GLU A 53 -13.04 -3.03 0.85
N GLU A 54 -13.68 -3.62 1.85
CA GLU A 54 -13.21 -4.81 2.58
C GLU A 54 -11.76 -4.74 3.06
N ASN A 55 -11.47 -3.76 3.90
CA ASN A 55 -10.13 -3.58 4.46
C ASN A 55 -9.96 -4.32 5.80
N ASP A 56 -9.32 -5.50 5.78
CA ASP A 56 -9.06 -6.28 7.00
C ASP A 56 -8.22 -5.55 8.05
N TRP A 57 -7.35 -4.63 7.64
CA TRP A 57 -6.54 -3.86 8.58
C TRP A 57 -7.38 -2.89 9.40
N ILE A 58 -8.32 -2.17 8.76
CA ILE A 58 -9.29 -1.33 9.47
C ILE A 58 -10.17 -2.19 10.37
N LYS A 59 -10.69 -3.29 9.84
CA LYS A 59 -11.55 -4.21 10.57
C LYS A 59 -10.90 -4.67 11.88
N GLN A 60 -9.66 -5.15 11.82
CA GLN A 60 -8.92 -5.62 13.00
C GLN A 60 -8.47 -4.48 13.90
N SER A 61 -8.02 -3.35 13.33
CA SER A 61 -7.52 -2.20 14.10
C SER A 61 -8.61 -1.51 14.92
N LEU A 62 -9.86 -1.58 14.46
CA LEU A 62 -11.02 -0.95 15.09
C LEU A 62 -11.99 -1.95 15.72
N ASP A 63 -11.67 -3.25 15.71
CA ASP A 63 -12.51 -4.32 16.24
C ASP A 63 -13.95 -4.30 15.68
N LEU A 64 -14.05 -4.20 14.35
CA LEU A 64 -15.32 -4.11 13.64
C LEU A 64 -15.74 -5.48 13.11
N ASN A 65 -17.05 -5.76 13.13
CA ASN A 65 -17.61 -7.03 12.67
C ASN A 65 -18.40 -6.93 11.36
N ASP A 66 -18.78 -5.72 10.96
CA ASP A 66 -19.64 -5.44 9.82
C ASP A 66 -18.87 -4.69 8.72
N TRP A 67 -19.03 -5.13 7.46
CA TRP A 67 -18.27 -4.56 6.35
C TRP A 67 -18.73 -3.17 5.92
N ASP A 68 -20.00 -2.80 6.13
CA ASP A 68 -20.47 -1.44 5.86
C ASP A 68 -19.83 -0.46 6.85
N GLN A 69 -19.73 -0.86 8.12
CA GLN A 69 -18.99 -0.09 9.13
C GLN A 69 -17.49 0.01 8.79
N VAL A 70 -16.86 -1.09 8.37
CA VAL A 70 -15.45 -1.08 7.95
C VAL A 70 -15.22 -0.13 6.78
N ASN A 71 -16.08 -0.18 5.76
CA ASN A 71 -15.97 0.68 4.58
C ASN A 71 -16.14 2.16 4.94
N ALA A 72 -17.14 2.49 5.76
CA ALA A 72 -17.35 3.85 6.25
C ALA A 72 -16.15 4.38 7.07
N MET A 73 -15.62 3.55 7.97
CA MET A 73 -14.45 3.92 8.79
C MET A 73 -13.19 4.05 7.94
N MET A 74 -13.00 3.19 6.93
CA MET A 74 -11.88 3.26 6.00
C MET A 74 -11.91 4.59 5.22
N GLU A 75 -13.06 4.96 4.65
CA GLU A 75 -13.22 6.24 3.93
C GLU A 75 -12.92 7.43 4.84
N GLN A 76 -13.58 7.51 6.00
CA GLN A 76 -13.42 8.63 6.93
C GLN A 76 -11.98 8.79 7.44
N HIS A 77 -11.34 7.69 7.84
CA HIS A 77 -9.98 7.75 8.39
C HIS A 77 -8.93 8.01 7.32
N VAL A 78 -9.09 7.49 6.11
CA VAL A 78 -8.17 7.74 5.00
C VAL A 78 -8.30 9.17 4.49
N GLU A 79 -9.51 9.72 4.42
CA GLU A 79 -9.71 11.13 4.07
C GLU A 79 -9.05 12.06 5.10
N ALA A 80 -9.30 11.84 6.40
CA ALA A 80 -8.65 12.61 7.46
C ALA A 80 -7.11 12.46 7.46
N LEU A 81 -6.61 11.27 7.11
CA LEU A 81 -5.18 11.02 6.94
C LEU A 81 -4.64 11.80 5.74
N ALA A 82 -5.38 11.86 4.63
CA ALA A 82 -5.01 12.61 3.45
C ALA A 82 -4.83 14.10 3.77
N ASP A 83 -5.79 14.68 4.48
CA ASP A 83 -5.73 16.09 4.92
C ASP A 83 -4.50 16.35 5.79
N ARG A 84 -4.26 15.47 6.77
CA ARG A 84 -3.13 15.61 7.70
C ARG A 84 -1.77 15.55 6.99
N GLU A 85 -1.63 14.66 6.01
CA GLU A 85 -0.36 14.44 5.30
C GLU A 85 -0.22 15.29 4.02
N GLY A 86 -1.23 16.11 3.70
CA GLY A 86 -1.31 16.91 2.48
C GLY A 86 -1.32 16.05 1.21
N LEU A 87 -2.08 14.95 1.22
CA LEU A 87 -2.33 14.07 0.08
C LEU A 87 -3.67 14.41 -0.57
N LEU A 88 -3.87 13.99 -1.81
CA LEU A 88 -5.14 14.19 -2.52
C LEU A 88 -6.04 12.96 -2.36
N TYR A 89 -7.10 13.06 -1.58
CA TYR A 89 -8.04 11.95 -1.39
C TYR A 89 -8.86 11.69 -2.67
N ALA A 90 -8.67 10.52 -3.28
CA ALA A 90 -9.27 10.15 -4.56
C ALA A 90 -10.71 9.62 -4.39
N GLY A 91 -11.02 8.97 -3.27
CA GLY A 91 -12.27 8.25 -3.02
C GLY A 91 -12.02 6.78 -2.68
N MET A 92 -13.09 5.98 -2.72
CA MET A 92 -13.07 4.56 -2.39
C MET A 92 -13.08 3.66 -3.64
N LEU A 93 -12.24 2.62 -3.62
CA LEU A 93 -12.15 1.58 -4.65
C LEU A 93 -13.17 0.46 -4.35
N PRO A 94 -14.17 0.23 -5.24
CA PRO A 94 -15.25 -0.71 -4.97
C PRO A 94 -15.01 -2.13 -5.53
N PHE A 95 -15.77 -3.14 -5.08
CA PHE A 95 -15.90 -4.46 -5.71
C PHE A 95 -16.86 -4.46 -6.91
N THR A 96 -16.74 -3.48 -7.80
CA THR A 96 -17.53 -3.38 -9.03
C THR A 96 -16.62 -3.09 -10.21
N ASP A 97 -17.20 -2.83 -11.40
CA ASP A 97 -16.42 -2.33 -12.54
C ASP A 97 -15.55 -1.12 -12.16
N PRO A 98 -14.37 -0.94 -12.79
CA PRO A 98 -13.45 0.14 -12.49
C PRO A 98 -14.12 1.50 -12.53
N ARG A 99 -14.15 2.19 -11.39
CA ARG A 99 -14.79 3.51 -11.27
C ARG A 99 -13.77 4.62 -11.47
N GLN A 100 -14.19 5.68 -12.17
CA GLN A 100 -13.43 6.93 -12.17
C GLN A 100 -13.60 7.61 -10.80
N LEU A 101 -12.49 7.76 -10.09
CA LEU A 101 -12.38 8.48 -8.83
C LEU A 101 -11.91 9.92 -9.09
N LYS A 102 -11.70 10.71 -8.03
CA LYS A 102 -11.14 12.06 -8.13
C LYS A 102 -9.66 12.00 -8.56
N HIS A 103 -9.14 13.14 -9.02
CA HIS A 103 -7.71 13.35 -9.31
C HIS A 103 -7.11 12.37 -10.34
N ASP A 104 -7.91 12.01 -11.34
CA ASP A 104 -7.55 11.15 -12.48
C ASP A 104 -7.14 9.72 -12.10
N ILE A 105 -7.65 9.23 -10.96
CA ILE A 105 -7.47 7.84 -10.54
C ILE A 105 -8.66 7.00 -11.01
N LYS A 106 -8.36 5.83 -11.58
CA LYS A 106 -9.37 4.82 -11.93
C LYS A 106 -8.92 3.45 -11.42
N GLY A 107 -9.79 2.75 -10.72
CA GLY A 107 -9.48 1.44 -10.17
C GLY A 107 -10.66 0.77 -9.49
N HIS A 108 -10.43 -0.42 -8.96
CA HIS A 108 -11.40 -1.25 -8.24
C HIS A 108 -10.72 -2.42 -7.51
N MET A 109 -11.53 -3.16 -6.76
CA MET A 109 -11.19 -4.45 -6.17
C MET A 109 -11.58 -5.58 -7.14
N VAL A 110 -10.66 -6.50 -7.41
CA VAL A 110 -10.87 -7.65 -8.32
C VAL A 110 -10.75 -9.02 -7.66
N ARG A 111 -10.32 -9.10 -6.40
CA ARG A 111 -10.38 -10.37 -5.68
C ARG A 111 -11.84 -10.70 -5.33
N PRO A 112 -12.20 -11.98 -5.11
CA PRO A 112 -13.48 -12.30 -4.50
C PRO A 112 -13.60 -11.70 -3.09
N GLN A 113 -14.81 -11.29 -2.74
CA GLN A 113 -15.12 -10.79 -1.41
C GLN A 113 -14.83 -11.84 -0.33
N GLY A 114 -14.24 -11.41 0.79
CA GLY A 114 -13.93 -12.25 1.95
C GLY A 114 -12.90 -13.38 1.72
N ILE A 115 -12.20 -13.42 0.57
CA ILE A 115 -11.24 -14.48 0.26
C ILE A 115 -9.87 -13.89 -0.08
N HIS A 116 -8.85 -14.26 0.71
CA HIS A 116 -7.46 -14.02 0.38
C HIS A 116 -6.85 -15.18 -0.41
N ILE A 117 -6.28 -14.86 -1.58
CA ILE A 117 -5.59 -15.83 -2.46
C ILE A 117 -4.09 -15.53 -2.59
N ALA A 118 -3.59 -14.55 -1.83
CA ALA A 118 -2.20 -14.14 -1.91
C ALA A 118 -1.26 -15.28 -1.51
N THR A 119 -0.20 -15.46 -2.30
CA THR A 119 0.88 -16.41 -2.03
C THR A 119 2.23 -15.72 -1.81
N LYS A 120 2.27 -14.40 -2.06
CA LYS A 120 3.49 -13.59 -2.02
C LYS A 120 3.21 -12.21 -1.43
N ILE A 121 4.27 -11.61 -0.89
CA ILE A 121 4.36 -10.16 -0.70
C ILE A 121 5.36 -9.63 -1.73
N SER A 122 4.90 -8.72 -2.59
CA SER A 122 5.74 -8.02 -3.55
C SER A 122 6.14 -6.66 -2.99
N PHE A 123 7.45 -6.45 -2.82
CA PHE A 123 8.02 -5.16 -2.48
C PHE A 123 8.30 -4.37 -3.74
N THR A 124 7.67 -3.19 -3.89
CA THR A 124 7.96 -2.31 -5.02
C THR A 124 9.08 -1.35 -4.63
N LEU A 125 10.12 -1.29 -5.46
CA LEU A 125 11.34 -0.54 -5.17
C LEU A 125 11.61 0.58 -6.17
N ALA A 126 10.89 0.57 -7.30
CA ALA A 126 11.18 1.39 -8.46
C ALA A 126 10.06 2.38 -8.85
N GLY A 127 9.24 2.77 -7.88
CA GLY A 127 8.16 3.75 -8.05
C GLY A 127 6.79 3.08 -8.20
N GLY A 128 6.38 2.28 -7.22
CA GLY A 128 5.09 1.60 -7.18
C GLY A 128 4.96 0.35 -8.06
N GLU A 129 3.75 -0.20 -8.08
CA GLU A 129 3.38 -1.40 -8.85
C GLU A 129 3.35 -1.07 -10.36
N GLN A 130 4.33 -1.57 -11.11
CA GLN A 130 4.41 -1.41 -12.57
C GLN A 130 3.57 -2.46 -13.29
N LYS A 131 3.49 -3.66 -12.71
CA LYS A 131 2.67 -4.73 -13.24
C LYS A 131 1.72 -5.22 -12.16
N TYR A 132 0.43 -5.19 -12.50
CA TYR A 132 -0.60 -5.76 -11.65
C TYR A 132 -0.43 -7.28 -11.52
N HIS A 133 -0.39 -7.77 -10.29
CA HIS A 133 -0.33 -9.20 -10.01
C HIS A 133 -1.42 -9.63 -9.02
N LEU A 134 -2.46 -10.28 -9.55
CA LEU A 134 -3.41 -10.99 -8.69
C LEU A 134 -2.67 -12.07 -7.88
N GLY A 135 -2.94 -12.15 -6.57
CA GLY A 135 -2.30 -13.10 -5.67
C GLY A 135 -0.99 -12.62 -5.01
N CYS A 136 -0.72 -11.31 -5.05
CA CYS A 136 0.33 -10.67 -4.28
C CYS A 136 -0.25 -9.59 -3.37
N PHE A 137 0.11 -9.61 -2.09
CA PHE A 137 0.09 -8.39 -1.30
C PHE A 137 1.21 -7.47 -1.81
N VAL A 138 1.01 -6.15 -1.76
CA VAL A 138 1.95 -5.15 -2.24
C VAL A 138 2.40 -4.26 -1.08
N ILE A 139 3.71 -4.10 -0.94
CA ILE A 139 4.32 -3.14 -0.01
C ILE A 139 5.24 -2.22 -0.83
N SER A 140 4.89 -0.94 -0.90
CA SER A 140 5.77 0.09 -1.44
C SER A 140 6.94 0.36 -0.49
N ALA A 141 8.15 0.20 -1.00
CA ALA A 141 9.40 0.25 -0.26
C ALA A 141 10.45 1.15 -0.94
N GLU A 142 10.02 2.07 -1.80
CA GLU A 142 10.92 2.98 -2.53
C GLU A 142 11.54 4.06 -1.62
N TRP A 143 11.04 4.17 -0.39
CA TRP A 143 11.38 5.19 0.60
C TRP A 143 12.34 4.71 1.69
N VAL A 144 12.58 3.40 1.83
CA VAL A 144 13.18 2.83 3.04
C VAL A 144 14.62 3.27 3.28
N SER A 145 15.40 3.53 2.23
CA SER A 145 16.76 4.06 2.38
C SER A 145 16.82 5.57 2.67
N ALA A 146 15.68 6.27 2.59
CA ALA A 146 15.58 7.71 2.82
C ALA A 146 15.18 8.07 4.27
N VAL A 147 14.95 7.08 5.12
CA VAL A 147 14.55 7.25 6.53
C VAL A 147 15.49 6.50 7.48
N PRO A 148 15.46 6.77 8.79
CA PRO A 148 16.18 5.98 9.78
C PRO A 148 15.82 4.49 9.70
N ARG A 149 16.77 3.62 10.05
CA ARG A 149 16.61 2.17 9.92
C ARG A 149 15.48 1.61 10.78
N ASP A 150 15.42 2.03 12.04
CA ASP A 150 14.39 1.65 13.01
C ASP A 150 12.98 2.00 12.52
N VAL A 151 12.83 3.17 11.90
CA VAL A 151 11.60 3.61 11.26
C VAL A 151 11.20 2.66 10.12
N ALA A 152 12.15 2.35 9.22
CA ALA A 152 11.90 1.46 8.10
C ALA A 152 11.54 0.04 8.58
N GLU A 153 12.28 -0.47 9.55
CA GLU A 153 12.09 -1.79 10.13
C GLU A 153 10.72 -1.93 10.79
N GLU A 154 10.32 -1.00 11.67
CA GLU A 154 9.03 -1.06 12.35
C GLU A 154 7.85 -1.01 11.37
N ALA A 155 7.91 -0.12 10.37
CA ALA A 155 6.85 0.03 9.39
C ALA A 155 6.75 -1.16 8.42
N ILE A 156 7.88 -1.71 7.96
CA ILE A 156 7.90 -2.88 7.07
C ILE A 156 7.45 -4.13 7.83
N LEU A 157 8.00 -4.39 9.01
CA LEU A 157 7.65 -5.59 9.78
C LEU A 157 6.20 -5.56 10.26
N THR A 158 5.64 -4.39 10.58
CA THR A 158 4.21 -4.25 10.91
C THR A 158 3.33 -4.74 9.75
N GLN A 159 3.62 -4.30 8.53
CA GLN A 159 2.89 -4.69 7.32
C GLN A 159 3.07 -6.18 7.01
N VAL A 160 4.30 -6.69 7.06
CA VAL A 160 4.61 -8.10 6.80
C VAL A 160 3.92 -9.02 7.81
N LYS A 161 3.97 -8.68 9.11
CA LYS A 161 3.30 -9.45 10.17
C LYS A 161 1.80 -9.52 9.93
N PHE A 162 1.18 -8.39 9.58
CA PHE A 162 -0.23 -8.35 9.27
C PHE A 162 -0.59 -9.25 8.09
N TYR A 163 0.06 -9.09 6.92
CA TYR A 163 -0.25 -9.93 5.76
C TYR A 163 0.00 -11.42 6.01
N ARG A 164 1.02 -11.77 6.79
CA ARG A 164 1.23 -13.17 7.22
C ARG A 164 0.11 -13.70 8.11
N SER A 165 -0.57 -12.85 8.87
CA SER A 165 -1.70 -13.28 9.71
C SER A 165 -2.97 -13.57 8.90
N LEU A 166 -3.12 -12.96 7.71
CA LEU A 166 -4.29 -13.12 6.86
C LEU A 166 -4.32 -14.47 6.11
N VAL A 167 -3.15 -15.07 5.87
CA VAL A 167 -3.04 -16.30 5.09
C VAL A 167 -2.40 -17.43 5.90
N LYS A 168 -2.88 -18.66 5.68
CA LYS A 168 -2.35 -19.84 6.39
C LYS A 168 -1.00 -20.33 5.87
N LYS A 169 -0.67 -19.99 4.62
CA LYS A 169 0.55 -20.47 3.94
C LYS A 169 1.69 -19.45 4.09
N PRO A 170 2.95 -19.89 4.19
CA PRO A 170 4.09 -18.99 4.16
C PRO A 170 4.08 -18.14 2.89
N LEU A 171 4.15 -16.82 3.05
CA LEU A 171 4.25 -15.87 1.96
C LEU A 171 5.70 -15.81 1.45
N GLN A 172 5.88 -15.97 0.14
CA GLN A 172 7.18 -15.72 -0.50
C GLN A 172 7.38 -14.21 -0.68
N PHE A 173 8.63 -13.76 -0.63
CA PHE A 173 8.97 -12.37 -0.90
C PHE A 173 9.48 -12.22 -2.33
N THR A 174 8.95 -11.23 -3.04
CA THR A 174 9.41 -10.83 -4.36
C THR A 174 9.73 -9.35 -4.39
N PHE A 175 10.59 -8.94 -5.31
CA PHE A 175 11.04 -7.56 -5.47
C PHE A 175 10.74 -7.09 -6.88
N GLU A 176 10.06 -5.95 -6.99
CA GLU A 176 9.80 -5.28 -8.25
C GLU A 176 10.79 -4.12 -8.40
N GLU A 177 11.84 -4.41 -9.17
CA GLU A 177 13.04 -3.57 -9.30
C GLU A 177 13.03 -2.69 -10.56
N ASN A 178 12.14 -2.98 -11.51
CA ASN A 178 12.01 -2.20 -12.74
C ASN A 178 10.99 -1.08 -12.54
N GLY A 179 11.30 0.13 -13.02
CA GLY A 179 10.40 1.28 -12.92
C GLY A 179 11.11 2.59 -13.26
N VAL A 180 10.62 3.71 -12.69
CA VAL A 180 11.08 5.06 -13.05
C VAL A 180 12.21 5.59 -12.17
N LEU A 181 12.51 4.91 -11.06
CA LEU A 181 13.56 5.32 -10.12
C LEU A 181 14.93 4.81 -10.57
N ASP A 182 15.98 5.53 -10.13
CA ASP A 182 17.38 5.19 -10.42
C ASP A 182 17.78 3.84 -9.84
N GLU A 183 18.50 3.02 -10.62
CA GLU A 183 18.92 1.68 -10.24
C GLU A 183 19.75 1.65 -8.94
N LYS A 184 20.54 2.70 -8.64
CA LYS A 184 21.30 2.75 -7.39
C LYS A 184 20.39 2.98 -6.19
N LEU A 185 19.31 3.73 -6.35
CA LEU A 185 18.30 3.89 -5.30
C LEU A 185 17.55 2.57 -5.07
N VAL A 186 17.14 1.90 -6.16
CA VAL A 186 16.50 0.57 -6.10
C VAL A 186 17.39 -0.42 -5.36
N ALA A 187 18.68 -0.51 -5.70
CA ALA A 187 19.63 -1.40 -5.04
C ALA A 187 19.82 -1.07 -3.55
N LYS A 188 19.85 0.21 -3.18
CA LYS A 188 19.92 0.64 -1.77
C LYS A 188 18.67 0.24 -0.99
N ASN A 189 17.49 0.49 -1.55
CA ASN A 189 16.23 0.10 -0.92
C ASN A 189 16.13 -1.42 -0.76
N LYS A 190 16.53 -2.19 -1.78
CA LYS A 190 16.59 -3.65 -1.71
C LYS A 190 17.49 -4.14 -0.59
N ALA A 191 18.71 -3.62 -0.48
CA ALA A 191 19.64 -4.01 0.57
C ALA A 191 19.07 -3.75 1.97
N VAL A 192 18.37 -2.63 2.18
CA VAL A 192 17.69 -2.33 3.45
C VAL A 192 16.56 -3.33 3.73
N ILE A 193 15.70 -3.62 2.75
CA ILE A 193 14.61 -4.59 2.93
C ILE A 193 15.16 -6.00 3.20
N GLU A 194 16.11 -6.48 2.41
CA GLU A 194 16.70 -7.81 2.60
C GLU A 194 17.33 -7.96 3.98
N ASP A 195 17.89 -6.90 4.53
CA ASP A 195 18.46 -6.90 5.86
C ASP A 195 17.40 -6.84 6.97
N ILE A 196 16.32 -6.08 6.78
CA ILE A 196 15.14 -6.09 7.67
C ILE A 196 14.51 -7.49 7.73
N LEU A 197 14.39 -8.18 6.59
CA LEU A 197 13.70 -9.48 6.50
C LEU A 197 14.54 -10.68 6.99
N LYS A 198 15.84 -10.51 7.22
CA LYS A 198 16.73 -11.53 7.78
C LYS A 198 16.66 -11.62 9.31
N ASN A 199 16.25 -10.53 9.96
CA ASN A 199 16.10 -10.42 11.40
C ASN A 199 14.66 -10.75 11.83
#